data_AF-A0A821C3G6-F1
#
_entry.id   AF-A0A821C3G6-F1
#
_cell.length_a   1.000
_cell.length_b   1.000
_cell.length_c   1.000
_cell.angle_alpha   90.00
_cell.angle_beta   90.00
_cell.angle_gamma   90.00
#
_symmetry.space_group_name_H-M   'P 1'
#
loop_
_entity.id
_entity.type
_entity.pdbx_description
1 polymer ?
#
loop_
_entity_poly.entity_id
_entity_poly.type
_entity_poly.pdbx_seq_one_letter_code
_entity_poly.pdbx_strand_id
1 'polypeptide(L)'
;MAASISPSYPDSMHNNTGLALIRLGDGEMMLMFGISVQSIDPWSWRGGQSRLGKDLIKSLNYPKYQYNEFSPVYYGIYDAKNICPFHQLMTMIYQHPKYLTYTNLFVNSNYPATKLLHRSLIKDHHKKIILIINNQTSSTKLAELNEWACEILHYPHDGPLLWENDHFREQAIGKIVAVAKRYRNRLFAFSVGPLSRVLIHSAWLENPFNRYIDFGSTLDEMTKSRVTRPYQSNTELNHDPTYVIGFDVNTRKFQISSVD
;
A
#
# COMPACT_ATOMS: atom_id res chain seq x y z
N MET A 1 -27.17 4.11 12.83
CA MET A 1 -27.13 3.28 11.61
C MET A 1 -25.69 3.21 11.14
N ALA A 2 -24.99 2.13 11.46
CA ALA A 2 -23.65 1.89 10.93
C ALA A 2 -23.81 1.39 9.48
N ALA A 3 -23.24 2.11 8.52
CA ALA A 3 -23.21 1.67 7.13
C ALA A 3 -22.38 0.38 7.06
N SER A 4 -22.98 -0.72 6.65
CA SER A 4 -22.27 -1.96 6.35
C SER A 4 -21.35 -1.71 5.15
N ILE A 5 -20.04 -1.67 5.38
CA ILE A 5 -19.03 -1.63 4.33
C ILE A 5 -19.02 -3.02 3.68
N SER A 6 -19.63 -3.15 2.51
CA SER A 6 -19.49 -4.36 1.69
C SER A 6 -18.06 -4.38 1.12
N PRO A 7 -17.26 -5.43 1.36
CA PRO A 7 -15.96 -5.53 0.73
C PRO A 7 -16.14 -5.80 -0.78
N SER A 8 -15.88 -4.81 -1.61
CA SER A 8 -15.68 -5.02 -3.05
C SER A 8 -14.20 -4.86 -3.37
N TYR A 9 -13.60 -5.89 -3.98
CA TYR A 9 -12.30 -5.75 -4.63
C TYR A 9 -12.47 -4.90 -5.89
N PRO A 10 -11.50 -4.06 -6.26
CA PRO A 10 -11.49 -3.49 -7.59
C PRO A 10 -11.09 -4.60 -8.57
N ASP A 11 -12.03 -5.13 -9.36
CA ASP A 11 -11.73 -5.96 -10.56
C ASP A 11 -10.68 -5.28 -11.49
N SER A 12 -10.48 -3.98 -11.31
CA SER A 12 -9.53 -3.13 -12.00
C SER A 12 -8.04 -3.44 -11.77
N MET A 13 -7.65 -4.34 -10.85
CA MET A 13 -6.22 -4.65 -10.64
C MET A 13 -5.55 -5.31 -11.85
N HIS A 14 -6.29 -6.15 -12.58
CA HIS A 14 -5.82 -6.77 -13.83
C HIS A 14 -6.14 -5.92 -15.07
N ASN A 15 -7.06 -4.96 -14.96
CA ASN A 15 -7.48 -4.12 -16.07
C ASN A 15 -6.50 -2.96 -16.30
N ASN A 16 -6.48 -2.42 -17.52
CA ASN A 16 -5.64 -1.25 -17.86
C ASN A 16 -6.20 0.09 -17.34
N THR A 17 -7.21 0.07 -16.48
CA THR A 17 -7.77 1.25 -15.84
C THR A 17 -6.86 1.72 -14.70
N GLY A 18 -6.82 3.03 -14.48
CA GLY A 18 -6.08 3.60 -13.37
C GLY A 18 -6.72 3.24 -12.02
N LEU A 19 -5.92 3.14 -10.97
CA LEU A 19 -6.41 3.08 -9.59
C LEU A 19 -5.30 3.41 -8.61
N ALA A 20 -5.65 3.83 -7.40
CA ALA A 20 -4.75 3.78 -6.25
C ALA A 20 -5.38 2.92 -5.16
N LEU A 21 -4.60 2.07 -4.51
CA LEU A 21 -4.97 1.36 -3.29
C LEU A 21 -3.93 1.70 -2.21
N ILE A 22 -4.38 2.46 -1.24
CA ILE A 22 -3.63 2.89 -0.06
C ILE A 22 -4.16 2.10 1.13
N ARG A 23 -3.31 1.56 2.00
CA ARG A 23 -3.75 0.82 3.19
C ARG A 23 -3.26 1.52 4.44
N LEU A 24 -4.14 1.95 5.36
CA LEU A 24 -3.83 2.71 6.57
C LEU A 24 -3.69 1.82 7.80
N GLY A 25 -2.46 1.41 8.11
CA GLY A 25 -2.06 0.72 9.34
C GLY A 25 -1.97 1.63 10.57
N ASP A 26 -1.76 0.98 11.71
CA ASP A 26 -1.59 1.58 13.03
C ASP A 26 -0.39 2.55 13.09
N GLY A 27 0.77 2.15 12.58
CA GLY A 27 1.98 2.97 12.61
C GLY A 27 1.81 4.32 11.89
N GLU A 28 1.11 4.34 10.76
CA GLU A 28 0.84 5.59 10.03
C GLU A 28 -0.19 6.46 10.72
N MET A 29 -1.21 5.87 11.33
CA MET A 29 -2.16 6.59 12.17
C MET A 29 -1.44 7.26 13.35
N MET A 30 -0.56 6.52 14.01
CA MET A 30 0.23 7.05 15.12
C MET A 30 1.12 8.22 14.67
N LEU A 31 1.77 8.12 13.51
CA LEU A 31 2.54 9.23 12.94
C LEU A 31 1.69 10.47 12.64
N MET A 32 0.49 10.30 12.06
CA MET A 32 -0.44 11.41 11.78
C MET A 32 -0.81 12.18 13.05
N PHE A 33 -1.09 11.48 14.16
CA PHE A 33 -1.51 12.09 15.42
C PHE A 33 -0.35 12.41 16.38
N GLY A 34 0.89 12.21 15.94
CA GLY A 34 2.08 12.46 16.77
C GLY A 34 2.19 11.54 17.98
N ILE A 35 1.67 10.32 17.88
CA ILE A 35 1.81 9.26 18.87
C ILE A 35 3.15 8.55 18.60
N SER A 36 3.84 8.15 19.67
CA SER A 36 5.11 7.43 19.57
C SER A 36 4.94 6.07 18.90
N VAL A 37 5.82 5.71 17.96
CA VAL A 37 5.78 4.43 17.23
C VAL A 37 7.01 3.61 17.57
N GLN A 38 6.82 2.36 17.97
CA GLN A 38 7.88 1.36 18.03
C GLN A 38 7.71 0.39 16.85
N SER A 39 8.52 0.58 15.81
CA SER A 39 8.43 -0.27 14.62
C SER A 39 9.19 -1.59 14.82
N ILE A 40 8.76 -2.61 14.05
CA ILE A 40 9.52 -3.85 13.81
C ILE A 40 10.71 -3.56 12.87
N ASP A 41 10.58 -2.55 12.02
CA ASP A 41 11.67 -2.04 11.16
C ASP A 41 12.58 -1.09 11.99
N PRO A 42 13.79 -0.71 11.53
CA PRO A 42 14.79 0.00 12.34
C PRO A 42 14.52 1.50 12.40
N TRP A 43 13.27 1.87 12.68
CA TRP A 43 12.89 3.23 12.93
C TRP A 43 11.89 3.27 14.07
N SER A 44 11.96 4.30 14.89
CA SER A 44 10.96 4.57 15.91
C SER A 44 10.67 6.06 15.94
N TRP A 45 9.45 6.41 16.32
CA TRP A 45 9.05 7.79 16.50
C TRP A 45 8.81 8.05 17.97
N ARG A 46 9.43 9.08 18.54
CA ARG A 46 9.30 9.38 19.98
C ARG A 46 7.99 10.10 20.33
N GLY A 47 7.16 10.40 19.33
CA GLY A 47 5.95 11.21 19.49
C GLY A 47 6.19 12.68 19.14
N GLY A 48 5.11 13.45 19.10
CA GLY A 48 5.08 14.81 18.56
C GLY A 48 4.83 14.84 17.04
N GLN A 49 4.62 16.04 16.51
CA GLN A 49 4.34 16.22 15.08
C GLN A 49 5.56 15.83 14.23
N SER A 50 5.35 14.94 13.26
CA SER A 50 6.32 14.62 12.21
C SER A 50 5.96 15.34 10.91
N ARG A 51 6.94 15.67 10.08
CA ARG A 51 6.71 16.10 8.69
C ARG A 51 6.02 15.00 7.91
N LEU A 52 6.44 13.74 8.10
CA LEU A 52 5.78 12.60 7.48
C LEU A 52 4.31 12.49 7.89
N GLY A 53 3.98 12.67 9.17
CA GLY A 53 2.61 12.70 9.66
C GLY A 53 1.75 13.78 8.99
N LYS A 54 2.31 14.97 8.78
CA LYS A 54 1.64 16.06 8.05
C LYS A 54 1.37 15.69 6.59
N ASP A 55 2.34 15.10 5.91
CA ASP A 55 2.17 14.67 4.52
C ASP A 55 1.22 13.47 4.39
N LEU A 56 1.22 12.58 5.38
CA LEU A 56 0.25 11.49 5.51
C LEU A 56 -1.17 12.05 5.63
N ILE A 57 -1.40 13.04 6.50
CA ILE A 57 -2.70 13.73 6.61
C ILE A 57 -3.09 14.36 5.27
N LYS A 58 -2.16 15.06 4.62
CA LYS A 58 -2.39 15.66 3.30
C LYS A 58 -2.79 14.61 2.25
N SER A 59 -2.21 13.41 2.31
CA SER A 59 -2.49 12.30 1.39
C SER A 59 -3.91 11.72 1.52
N LEU A 60 -4.67 12.08 2.57
CA LEU A 60 -6.07 11.70 2.73
C LEU A 60 -7.01 12.58 1.88
N ASN A 61 -6.52 13.73 1.42
CA ASN A 61 -7.32 14.71 0.68
C ASN A 61 -6.87 14.75 -0.78
N TYR A 62 -7.55 14.00 -1.67
CA TYR A 62 -7.42 14.26 -3.09
C TYR A 62 -8.51 15.24 -3.56
N PRO A 63 -8.20 16.11 -4.53
CA PRO A 63 -9.16 17.10 -5.02
C PRO A 63 -10.46 16.43 -5.48
N LYS A 64 -11.60 16.91 -4.97
CA LYS A 64 -12.95 16.41 -5.29
C LYS A 64 -13.24 16.25 -6.79
N TYR A 65 -12.56 17.04 -7.64
CA TYR A 65 -12.72 17.07 -9.09
C TYR A 65 -11.81 16.12 -9.87
N GLN A 66 -10.90 15.39 -9.21
CA GLN A 66 -10.02 14.40 -9.85
C GLN A 66 -10.53 12.96 -9.68
N TYR A 67 -11.56 12.74 -8.87
CA TYR A 67 -12.26 11.46 -8.79
C TYR A 67 -13.16 11.28 -10.00
N ASN A 68 -12.66 10.60 -11.01
CA ASN A 68 -13.53 10.00 -12.01
C ASN A 68 -13.63 8.49 -11.75
N GLU A 69 -14.73 7.87 -12.17
CA GLU A 69 -14.94 6.43 -12.01
C GLU A 69 -13.87 5.59 -12.75
N PHE A 70 -13.06 6.23 -13.60
CA PHE A 70 -12.00 5.60 -14.40
C PHE A 70 -10.64 5.50 -13.69
N SER A 71 -10.46 6.19 -12.55
CA SER A 71 -9.24 6.20 -11.74
C SER A 71 -9.54 6.28 -10.23
N PRO A 72 -10.26 5.31 -9.63
CA PRO A 72 -10.62 5.36 -8.22
C PRO A 72 -9.40 5.32 -7.27
N VAL A 73 -9.53 5.97 -6.12
CA VAL A 73 -8.59 5.86 -4.99
C VAL A 73 -9.28 5.13 -3.85
N TYR A 74 -8.78 3.94 -3.53
CA TYR A 74 -9.25 3.11 -2.43
C TYR A 74 -8.39 3.30 -1.18
N TYR A 75 -9.06 3.41 -0.04
CA TYR A 75 -8.42 3.45 1.27
C TYR A 75 -8.78 2.20 2.07
N GLY A 76 -7.78 1.35 2.30
CA GLY A 76 -7.80 0.35 3.35
C GLY A 76 -7.76 1.05 4.69
N ILE A 77 -8.73 0.75 5.55
CA ILE A 77 -8.82 1.29 6.90
C ILE A 77 -8.63 0.13 7.90
N TYR A 78 -7.92 0.40 8.98
CA TYR A 78 -7.71 -0.57 10.06
C TYR A 78 -9.03 -0.86 10.77
N ASP A 79 -9.26 -2.14 11.12
CA ASP A 79 -10.51 -2.63 11.71
C ASP A 79 -10.76 -2.05 13.12
N ALA A 80 -12.04 -1.80 13.40
CA ALA A 80 -12.62 -0.92 14.40
C ALA A 80 -12.45 -1.34 15.88
N LYS A 81 -11.53 -2.26 16.21
CA LYS A 81 -11.29 -2.65 17.61
C LYS A 81 -10.72 -1.50 18.46
N ASN A 82 -10.09 -0.50 17.82
CA ASN A 82 -9.73 0.79 18.43
C ASN A 82 -10.61 1.91 17.85
N ILE A 83 -11.72 2.20 18.53
CA ILE A 83 -12.78 3.12 18.09
C ILE A 83 -12.27 4.57 17.88
N CYS A 84 -11.29 5.02 18.68
CA CYS A 84 -10.90 6.44 18.71
C CYS A 84 -10.11 6.90 17.45
N PRO A 85 -9.01 6.22 17.03
CA PRO A 85 -8.31 6.59 15.80
C PRO A 85 -9.16 6.36 14.53
N PHE A 86 -10.01 5.33 14.53
CA PHE A 86 -10.90 5.03 13.41
C PHE A 86 -11.87 6.18 13.12
N HIS A 87 -12.57 6.69 14.14
CA HIS A 87 -13.53 7.78 13.95
C HIS A 87 -12.84 9.05 13.44
N GLN A 88 -11.68 9.41 14.00
CA GLN A 88 -10.91 10.56 13.54
C GLN A 88 -10.48 10.40 12.08
N LEU A 89 -9.96 9.23 11.69
CA LEU A 89 -9.60 9.00 10.28
C LEU A 89 -10.80 9.12 9.34
N MET A 90 -11.95 8.57 9.73
CA MET A 90 -13.18 8.66 8.94
C MET A 90 -13.65 10.10 8.74
N THR A 91 -13.37 11.01 9.68
CA THR A 91 -13.65 12.45 9.48
C THR A 91 -12.68 13.15 8.53
N MET A 92 -11.50 12.56 8.29
CA MET A 92 -10.44 13.12 7.44
C MET A 92 -10.47 12.58 6.01
N ILE A 93 -11.05 11.39 5.81
CA ILE A 93 -11.24 10.72 4.53
C ILE A 93 -12.51 11.28 3.87
N TYR A 94 -12.34 11.97 2.74
CA TYR A 94 -13.47 12.55 1.98
C TYR A 94 -14.10 11.58 0.97
N GLN A 95 -13.53 10.37 0.81
CA GLN A 95 -13.96 9.44 -0.23
C GLN A 95 -15.30 8.81 0.11
N HIS A 96 -16.10 8.56 -0.94
CA HIS A 96 -17.37 7.85 -0.79
C HIS A 96 -17.11 6.45 -0.17
N PRO A 97 -17.98 5.95 0.74
CA PRO A 97 -17.79 4.65 1.42
C PRO A 97 -17.49 3.46 0.50
N LYS A 98 -17.99 3.49 -0.74
CA LYS A 98 -17.71 2.48 -1.79
C LYS A 98 -16.23 2.34 -2.17
N TYR A 99 -15.40 3.33 -1.83
CA TYR A 99 -13.95 3.34 -2.05
C TYR A 99 -13.17 3.06 -0.76
N LEU A 100 -13.86 2.65 0.30
CA LEU A 100 -13.22 2.21 1.52
C LEU A 100 -13.12 0.68 1.50
N THR A 101 -11.99 0.18 1.94
CA THR A 101 -11.72 -1.23 2.11
C THR A 101 -10.95 -1.42 3.41
N TYR A 102 -10.33 -2.56 3.60
CA TYR A 102 -9.65 -2.92 4.83
C TYR A 102 -8.13 -2.87 4.67
N THR A 103 -7.43 -2.40 5.70
CA THR A 103 -5.95 -2.36 5.70
C THR A 103 -5.31 -3.74 5.64
N ASN A 104 -5.97 -4.75 6.24
CA ASN A 104 -5.46 -6.12 6.33
C ASN A 104 -5.78 -6.97 5.10
N LEU A 105 -6.15 -6.35 3.98
CA LEU A 105 -6.56 -7.03 2.75
C LEU A 105 -5.57 -8.11 2.31
N PHE A 106 -4.26 -7.85 2.45
CA PHE A 106 -3.22 -8.73 1.91
C PHE A 106 -2.51 -9.63 2.93
N VAL A 107 -2.79 -9.47 4.22
CA VAL A 107 -2.00 -10.04 5.31
C VAL A 107 -2.79 -11.09 6.11
N ASN A 108 -2.15 -11.72 7.10
CA ASN A 108 -2.77 -12.72 7.98
C ASN A 108 -3.36 -13.88 7.16
N SER A 109 -4.57 -14.35 7.47
CA SER A 109 -5.23 -15.43 6.73
C SER A 109 -5.41 -15.17 5.22
N ASN A 110 -5.30 -13.92 4.74
CA ASN A 110 -5.31 -13.61 3.31
C ASN A 110 -3.96 -13.84 2.62
N TYR A 111 -2.87 -13.97 3.37
CA TYR A 111 -1.52 -14.01 2.81
C TYR A 111 -1.27 -15.16 1.82
N PRO A 112 -1.78 -16.40 2.03
CA PRO A 112 -1.67 -17.46 1.03
C PRO A 112 -2.27 -17.06 -0.33
N ALA A 113 -3.45 -16.43 -0.36
CA ALA A 113 -4.08 -15.93 -1.58
C ALA A 113 -3.32 -14.74 -2.17
N THR A 114 -2.79 -13.85 -1.34
CA THR A 114 -1.92 -12.74 -1.77
C THR A 114 -0.69 -13.24 -2.54
N LYS A 115 -0.07 -14.36 -2.11
CA LYS A 115 1.05 -14.96 -2.86
C LYS A 115 0.65 -15.40 -4.27
N LEU A 116 -0.57 -15.93 -4.42
CA LEU A 116 -1.11 -16.30 -5.74
C LEU A 116 -1.40 -15.05 -6.58
N LEU A 117 -1.96 -13.99 -5.98
CA LEU A 117 -2.15 -12.69 -6.61
C LEU A 117 -0.83 -12.13 -7.15
N HIS A 118 0.23 -12.08 -6.34
CA HIS A 118 1.53 -11.58 -6.78
C HIS A 118 2.06 -12.34 -8.00
N ARG A 119 1.98 -13.68 -7.98
CA ARG A 119 2.38 -14.51 -9.12
C ARG A 119 1.55 -14.20 -10.37
N SER A 120 0.24 -14.03 -10.22
CA SER A 120 -0.63 -13.67 -11.35
C SER A 120 -0.31 -12.28 -11.90
N LEU A 121 -0.11 -11.28 -11.04
CA LEU A 121 0.24 -9.92 -11.47
C LEU A 121 1.59 -9.87 -12.20
N ILE A 122 2.60 -10.60 -11.72
CA ILE A 122 3.92 -10.69 -12.38
C ILE A 122 3.78 -11.31 -13.76
N LYS A 123 2.97 -12.37 -13.89
CA LYS A 123 2.68 -12.99 -15.18
C LYS A 123 1.95 -12.04 -16.13
N ASP A 124 0.90 -11.37 -15.65
CA ASP A 124 0.02 -10.53 -16.48
C ASP A 124 0.62 -9.18 -16.84
N HIS A 125 1.50 -8.67 -15.96
CA HIS A 125 2.18 -7.40 -16.12
C HIS A 125 3.70 -7.57 -16.25
N HIS A 126 4.16 -8.68 -16.85
CA HIS A 126 5.58 -8.91 -17.11
C HIS A 126 6.20 -7.73 -17.87
N LYS A 127 7.32 -7.19 -17.37
CA LYS A 127 7.98 -5.94 -17.84
C LYS A 127 7.07 -4.71 -17.85
N LYS A 128 6.01 -4.72 -17.05
CA LYS A 128 5.06 -3.61 -16.86
C LYS A 128 4.85 -3.21 -15.39
N ILE A 129 5.64 -3.79 -14.49
CA ILE A 129 5.63 -3.46 -13.06
C ILE A 129 6.78 -2.50 -12.75
N ILE A 130 6.47 -1.38 -12.10
CA ILE A 130 7.43 -0.50 -11.44
C ILE A 130 7.44 -0.90 -9.97
N LEU A 131 8.58 -1.34 -9.45
CA LEU A 131 8.73 -1.72 -8.05
C LEU A 131 9.24 -0.55 -7.23
N ILE A 132 8.62 -0.31 -6.08
CA ILE A 132 9.03 0.72 -5.12
C ILE A 132 9.27 0.01 -3.81
N ILE A 133 10.53 -0.22 -3.49
CA ILE A 133 10.95 -1.08 -2.37
C ILE A 133 12.06 -0.41 -1.57
N ASN A 134 12.30 -0.89 -0.35
CA ASN A 134 13.46 -0.42 0.41
C ASN A 134 14.79 -0.99 -0.14
N ASN A 135 15.92 -0.52 0.39
CA ASN A 135 17.28 -0.90 -0.02
C ASN A 135 17.80 -2.20 0.64
N GLN A 136 16.92 -3.06 1.17
CA GLN A 136 17.32 -4.34 1.78
C GLN A 136 17.38 -5.51 0.80
N THR A 137 17.17 -5.27 -0.50
CA THR A 137 17.25 -6.29 -1.54
C THR A 137 18.72 -6.60 -1.85
N SER A 138 19.10 -7.89 -1.82
CA SER A 138 20.44 -8.33 -2.20
C SER A 138 20.69 -8.17 -3.70
N SER A 139 21.96 -8.13 -4.12
CA SER A 139 22.33 -7.98 -5.54
C SER A 139 21.81 -9.13 -6.42
N THR A 140 21.93 -10.38 -5.95
CA THR A 140 21.37 -11.56 -6.63
C THR A 140 19.86 -11.41 -6.79
N LYS A 141 19.17 -10.96 -5.73
CA LYS A 141 17.73 -10.79 -5.78
C LYS A 141 17.32 -9.67 -6.72
N LEU A 142 18.10 -8.59 -6.77
CA LEU A 142 17.87 -7.49 -7.69
C LEU A 142 17.95 -7.95 -9.16
N ALA A 143 18.87 -8.86 -9.49
CA ALA A 143 18.95 -9.45 -10.83
C ALA A 143 17.66 -10.23 -11.19
N GLU A 144 17.16 -11.08 -10.29
CA GLU A 144 15.90 -11.80 -10.47
C GLU A 144 14.70 -10.85 -10.64
N LEU A 145 14.62 -9.80 -9.82
CA LEU A 145 13.55 -8.80 -9.92
C LEU A 145 13.60 -8.09 -11.28
N ASN A 146 14.79 -7.77 -11.79
CA ASN A 146 14.97 -7.16 -13.09
C ASN A 146 14.53 -8.06 -14.24
N GLU A 147 14.35 -9.37 -14.06
CA GLU A 147 13.82 -10.24 -15.12
C GLU A 147 12.37 -9.91 -15.47
N TRP A 148 11.55 -9.50 -14.49
CA TRP A 148 10.12 -9.26 -14.69
C TRP A 148 9.68 -7.83 -14.39
N ALA A 149 10.41 -7.08 -13.56
CA ALA A 149 10.14 -5.66 -13.34
C ALA A 149 10.57 -4.83 -14.56
N CYS A 150 9.83 -3.75 -14.80
CA CYS A 150 10.18 -2.72 -15.77
C CYS A 150 11.24 -1.77 -15.20
N GLU A 151 11.12 -1.41 -13.93
CA GLU A 151 12.03 -0.53 -13.21
C GLU A 151 11.88 -0.75 -11.71
N ILE A 152 12.94 -0.47 -10.95
CA ILE A 152 12.98 -0.64 -9.50
C ILE A 152 13.49 0.66 -8.88
N LEU A 153 12.69 1.26 -8.00
CA LEU A 153 13.05 2.43 -7.21
C LEU A 153 13.32 2.00 -5.77
N HIS A 154 14.56 2.18 -5.35
CA HIS A 154 14.94 1.99 -3.95
C HIS A 154 14.74 3.25 -3.11
N TYR A 155 14.26 3.02 -1.89
CA TYR A 155 14.21 3.99 -0.80
C TYR A 155 14.97 3.44 0.43
N PRO A 156 15.52 4.29 1.30
CA PRO A 156 16.14 3.83 2.54
C PRO A 156 15.14 3.11 3.46
N HIS A 157 15.61 2.10 4.17
CA HIS A 157 14.78 1.33 5.10
C HIS A 157 14.27 2.15 6.30
N ASP A 158 15.07 3.11 6.75
CA ASP A 158 14.78 4.13 7.76
C ASP A 158 14.14 5.40 7.15
N GLY A 159 13.59 5.29 5.94
CA GLY A 159 12.93 6.38 5.21
C GLY A 159 11.99 7.25 6.05
N PRO A 160 11.19 6.70 6.99
CA PRO A 160 10.34 7.52 7.86
C PRO A 160 11.09 8.56 8.69
N LEU A 161 12.29 8.24 9.18
CA LEU A 161 13.13 9.19 9.92
C LEU A 161 13.80 10.20 8.99
N LEU A 162 14.31 9.72 7.86
CA LEU A 162 14.94 10.59 6.86
C LEU A 162 13.94 11.58 6.25
N TRP A 163 12.64 11.28 6.27
CA TRP A 163 11.58 12.18 5.79
C TRP A 163 11.53 13.51 6.52
N GLU A 164 12.10 13.60 7.73
CA GLU A 164 12.20 14.85 8.46
C GLU A 164 13.23 15.82 7.85
N ASN A 165 14.09 15.34 6.96
CA ASN A 165 15.00 16.15 6.16
C ASN A 165 14.31 16.60 4.85
N ASP A 166 14.23 17.91 4.64
CA ASP A 166 13.52 18.50 3.49
C ASP A 166 14.12 18.07 2.14
N HIS A 167 15.44 17.98 2.05
CA HIS A 167 16.12 17.58 0.82
C HIS A 167 15.80 16.12 0.45
N PHE A 168 15.85 15.21 1.42
CA PHE A 168 15.47 13.82 1.19
C PHE A 168 14.00 13.70 0.78
N ARG A 169 13.10 14.39 1.49
CA ARG A 169 11.67 14.39 1.18
C ARG A 169 11.39 14.86 -0.25
N GLU A 170 11.97 16.00 -0.66
CA GLU A 170 11.78 16.56 -1.99
C GLU A 170 12.34 15.65 -3.07
N GLN A 171 13.53 15.06 -2.86
CA GLN A 171 14.09 14.09 -3.79
C GLN A 171 13.25 12.82 -3.91
N ALA A 172 12.74 12.30 -2.78
CA ALA A 172 11.88 11.14 -2.75
C ALA A 172 10.60 11.35 -3.56
N ILE A 173 9.93 12.49 -3.35
CA ILE A 173 8.71 12.86 -4.10
C ILE A 173 9.04 13.10 -5.58
N GLY A 174 10.07 13.89 -5.88
CA GLY A 174 10.47 14.20 -7.26
C GLY A 174 10.81 12.94 -8.07
N LYS A 175 11.50 11.98 -7.44
CA LYS A 175 11.83 10.69 -8.05
C LYS A 175 10.58 9.93 -8.46
N ILE A 176 9.60 9.74 -7.57
CA ILE A 176 8.39 8.97 -7.92
C ILE A 176 7.53 9.70 -8.95
N VAL A 177 7.42 11.03 -8.86
CA VAL A 177 6.66 11.86 -9.80
C VAL A 177 7.24 11.76 -11.21
N ALA A 178 8.57 11.82 -11.36
CA ALA A 178 9.23 11.70 -12.66
C ALA A 178 8.93 10.34 -13.32
N VAL A 179 8.95 9.25 -12.54
CA VAL A 179 8.62 7.91 -13.06
C VAL A 179 7.15 7.79 -13.41
N ALA A 180 6.25 8.34 -12.59
CA ALA A 180 4.81 8.34 -12.85
C ALA A 180 4.45 9.07 -14.17
N LYS A 181 5.13 10.19 -14.47
CA LYS A 181 4.96 10.92 -15.74
C LYS A 181 5.45 10.16 -16.96
N ARG A 182 6.56 9.42 -16.81
CA ARG A 182 7.20 8.68 -17.91
C ARG A 182 6.35 7.50 -18.41
N TYR A 183 5.57 6.88 -17.53
CA TYR A 183 4.85 5.65 -17.84
C TYR A 183 3.35 5.81 -17.80
N ARG A 184 2.64 5.06 -18.65
CA ARG A 184 1.18 4.96 -18.65
C ARG A 184 0.74 3.50 -18.60
N ASN A 185 -0.40 3.23 -17.96
CA ASN A 185 -1.00 1.91 -17.78
C ASN A 185 -0.08 0.87 -17.12
N ARG A 186 0.83 1.31 -16.25
CA ARG A 186 1.74 0.45 -15.48
C ARG A 186 1.19 0.15 -14.09
N LEU A 187 1.66 -0.96 -13.51
CA LEU A 187 1.45 -1.29 -12.12
C LEU A 187 2.65 -0.79 -11.30
N PHE A 188 2.42 0.14 -10.39
CA PHE A 188 3.38 0.59 -9.38
C PHE A 188 3.08 -0.17 -8.09
N ALA A 189 4.00 -1.06 -7.68
CA ALA A 189 3.86 -1.90 -6.51
C ALA A 189 4.79 -1.42 -5.39
N PHE A 190 4.21 -0.97 -4.28
CA PHE A 190 4.92 -0.33 -3.17
C PHE A 190 5.10 -1.26 -1.97
N SER A 191 6.33 -1.30 -1.43
CA SER A 191 6.71 -1.83 -0.12
C SER A 191 7.79 -0.94 0.51
N VAL A 192 7.38 0.26 0.92
CA VAL A 192 8.25 1.25 1.59
C VAL A 192 7.61 1.81 2.87
N GLY A 193 6.77 1.00 3.53
CA GLY A 193 6.14 1.34 4.79
C GLY A 193 5.33 2.64 4.71
N PRO A 194 5.41 3.52 5.74
CA PRO A 194 4.67 4.78 5.79
C PRO A 194 4.85 5.70 4.58
N LEU A 195 6.00 5.66 3.91
CA LEU A 195 6.26 6.48 2.72
C LEU A 195 5.33 6.12 1.56
N SER A 196 4.86 4.87 1.48
CA SER A 196 4.08 4.37 0.35
C SER A 196 2.88 5.27 0.06
N ARG A 197 2.16 5.72 1.10
CA ARG A 197 0.98 6.61 0.98
C ARG A 197 1.30 7.94 0.33
N VAL A 198 2.31 8.63 0.85
CA VAL A 198 2.67 9.97 0.37
C VAL A 198 3.21 9.89 -1.05
N LEU A 199 3.98 8.84 -1.36
CA LEU A 199 4.50 8.59 -2.70
C LEU A 199 3.39 8.21 -3.68
N ILE A 200 2.45 7.33 -3.30
CA ILE A 200 1.28 6.97 -4.12
C ILE A 200 0.44 8.20 -4.40
N HIS A 201 0.16 9.02 -3.38
CA HIS A 201 -0.60 10.25 -3.54
C HIS A 201 0.06 11.20 -4.55
N SER A 202 1.34 11.48 -4.36
CA SER A 202 2.10 12.36 -5.26
C SER A 202 2.15 11.81 -6.69
N ALA A 203 2.35 10.50 -6.85
CA ALA A 203 2.43 9.85 -8.16
C ALA A 203 1.08 9.81 -8.88
N TRP A 204 -0.01 9.53 -8.17
CA TRP A 204 -1.35 9.44 -8.72
C TRP A 204 -1.88 10.80 -9.18
N LEU A 205 -1.60 11.87 -8.42
CA LEU A 205 -1.97 13.24 -8.83
C LEU A 205 -1.35 13.63 -10.18
N GLU A 206 -0.19 13.07 -10.48
CA GLU A 206 0.56 13.36 -11.71
C GLU A 206 0.16 12.46 -12.86
N ASN A 207 -0.21 11.21 -12.59
CA ASN A 207 -0.68 10.30 -13.63
C ASN A 207 -1.70 9.26 -13.09
N PRO A 208 -2.99 9.61 -13.06
CA PRO A 208 -4.02 8.72 -12.52
C PRO A 208 -4.34 7.53 -13.44
N PHE A 209 -3.72 7.41 -14.63
CA PHE A 209 -3.92 6.28 -15.56
C PHE A 209 -3.04 5.07 -15.24
N ASN A 210 -2.15 5.18 -14.26
CA ASN A 210 -1.42 4.03 -13.72
C ASN A 210 -2.17 3.40 -12.54
N ARG A 211 -1.77 2.19 -12.19
CA ARG A 211 -2.23 1.49 -10.99
C ARG A 211 -1.18 1.62 -9.91
N TYR A 212 -1.55 2.11 -8.73
CA TYR A 212 -0.65 2.30 -7.59
C TYR A 212 -1.15 1.47 -6.42
N ILE A 213 -0.39 0.47 -6.00
CA ILE A 213 -0.85 -0.46 -4.97
C ILE A 213 0.19 -0.54 -3.85
N ASP A 214 -0.25 -0.19 -2.64
CA ASP A 214 0.47 -0.48 -1.40
C ASP A 214 0.29 -1.97 -1.07
N PHE A 215 1.28 -2.79 -1.41
CA PHE A 215 1.33 -4.20 -0.97
C PHE A 215 1.99 -4.32 0.41
N GLY A 216 2.86 -3.37 0.77
CA GLY A 216 3.63 -3.39 2.00
C GLY A 216 4.47 -4.66 2.13
N SER A 217 4.61 -5.15 3.35
CA SER A 217 5.49 -6.27 3.68
C SER A 217 5.13 -7.60 3.02
N THR A 218 3.97 -7.72 2.34
CA THR A 218 3.64 -8.94 1.60
C THR A 218 4.56 -9.17 0.40
N LEU A 219 5.24 -8.14 -0.09
CA LEU A 219 6.28 -8.26 -1.12
C LEU A 219 7.63 -8.73 -0.57
N ASP A 220 7.85 -8.71 0.75
CA ASP A 220 9.18 -8.86 1.33
C ASP A 220 9.82 -10.23 1.06
N GLU A 221 9.05 -11.32 1.09
CA GLU A 221 9.60 -12.64 0.71
C GLU A 221 10.10 -12.64 -0.74
N MET A 222 9.41 -11.90 -1.62
CA MET A 222 9.76 -11.79 -3.03
C MET A 222 10.84 -10.78 -3.32
N THR A 223 11.07 -9.79 -2.46
CA THR A 223 12.05 -8.71 -2.72
C THR A 223 13.28 -8.79 -1.82
N LYS A 224 13.20 -9.50 -0.70
CA LYS A 224 14.27 -9.66 0.31
C LYS A 224 14.65 -11.13 0.58
N SER A 225 13.91 -12.08 0.02
CA SER A 225 14.14 -13.53 0.20
C SER A 225 14.14 -14.00 1.66
N ARG A 226 13.36 -13.34 2.53
CA ARG A 226 13.20 -13.71 3.94
C ARG A 226 11.82 -13.31 4.46
N VAL A 227 11.39 -13.99 5.53
CA VAL A 227 10.25 -13.58 6.35
C VAL A 227 10.63 -12.34 7.15
N THR A 228 9.76 -11.33 7.12
CA THR A 228 9.90 -10.07 7.87
C THR A 228 8.72 -9.81 8.80
N ARG A 229 7.65 -10.60 8.71
CA ARG A 229 6.45 -10.49 9.53
C ARG A 229 5.93 -11.87 9.98
N PRO A 230 5.38 -12.00 11.20
CA PRO A 230 4.90 -13.28 11.73
C PRO A 230 3.83 -13.99 10.86
N TYR A 231 2.95 -13.24 10.20
CA TYR A 231 1.90 -13.82 9.36
C TYR A 231 2.43 -14.56 8.13
N GLN A 232 3.70 -14.36 7.76
CA GLN A 232 4.29 -15.01 6.59
C GLN A 232 4.69 -16.47 6.86
N SER A 233 4.94 -16.81 8.12
CA SER A 233 5.33 -18.15 8.56
C SER A 233 4.18 -19.00 9.13
N ASN A 234 2.92 -18.54 9.04
CA ASN A 234 1.74 -19.17 9.64
C ASN A 234 1.83 -19.37 11.18
N THR A 235 2.79 -18.73 11.84
CA THR A 235 3.05 -18.96 13.27
C THR A 235 2.26 -18.03 14.19
N GLU A 236 1.75 -16.90 13.69
CA GLU A 236 0.85 -16.01 14.42
C GLU A 236 -0.16 -15.35 13.49
N LEU A 237 -1.45 -15.64 13.71
CA LEU A 237 -2.61 -14.99 13.06
C LEU A 237 -3.28 -14.03 14.07
N ASN A 238 -2.50 -13.14 14.67
CA ASN A 238 -2.97 -12.38 15.83
C ASN A 238 -4.06 -11.33 15.53
N HIS A 239 -4.38 -11.06 14.26
CA HIS A 239 -5.45 -10.14 13.85
C HIS A 239 -6.10 -10.55 12.54
N ASP A 240 -6.67 -11.75 12.49
CA ASP A 240 -7.35 -12.17 11.26
C ASP A 240 -8.47 -11.19 10.86
N PRO A 241 -8.50 -10.80 9.58
CA PRO A 241 -9.57 -9.97 9.06
C PRO A 241 -10.91 -10.70 9.18
N THR A 242 -11.99 -9.96 9.36
CA THR A 242 -13.38 -10.48 9.35
C THR A 242 -13.83 -11.03 7.99
N TYR A 243 -12.91 -11.16 7.04
CA TYR A 243 -13.13 -11.63 5.68
C TYR A 243 -11.87 -12.34 5.16
N VAL A 244 -12.06 -13.32 4.29
CA VAL A 244 -10.98 -14.00 3.59
C VAL A 244 -11.09 -13.75 2.08
N ILE A 245 -9.94 -13.56 1.45
CA ILE A 245 -9.80 -13.44 0.00
C ILE A 245 -9.51 -14.82 -0.57
N GLY A 246 -10.45 -15.34 -1.37
CA GLY A 246 -10.21 -16.43 -2.30
C GLY A 246 -9.68 -15.89 -3.63
N PHE A 247 -8.69 -16.56 -4.21
CA PHE A 247 -8.29 -16.34 -5.60
C PHE A 247 -8.57 -17.60 -6.41
N ASP A 248 -9.49 -17.50 -7.36
CA ASP A 248 -9.75 -18.58 -8.30
C ASP A 248 -8.71 -18.53 -9.41
N VAL A 249 -7.80 -19.50 -9.43
CA VAL A 249 -6.71 -19.59 -10.41
C VAL A 249 -7.19 -19.83 -11.84
N ASN A 250 -8.38 -20.41 -12.03
CA ASN A 250 -8.93 -20.70 -13.35
C ASN A 250 -9.59 -19.46 -13.93
N THR A 251 -10.40 -18.76 -13.14
CA THR A 251 -11.10 -17.55 -13.59
C THR A 251 -10.28 -16.27 -13.43
N ARG A 252 -9.20 -16.32 -12.65
CA ARG A 252 -8.38 -15.17 -12.22
C ARG A 252 -9.20 -14.10 -11.52
N LYS A 253 -10.24 -14.51 -10.80
CA LYS A 253 -11.11 -13.61 -10.05
C LYS A 253 -10.85 -13.74 -8.56
N PHE A 254 -11.01 -12.61 -7.87
CA PHE A 254 -11.03 -12.57 -6.41
C PHE A 254 -12.45 -12.78 -5.92
N GLN A 255 -12.58 -13.58 -4.87
CA GLN A 255 -13.80 -13.76 -4.10
C GLN A 255 -13.51 -13.28 -2.69
N ILE A 256 -14.44 -12.53 -2.11
CA ILE A 256 -14.35 -12.12 -0.72
C ILE A 256 -15.50 -12.79 0.01
N SER A 257 -15.16 -13.53 1.05
CA SER A 257 -16.13 -14.18 1.93
C SER A 257 -15.97 -13.61 3.33
N SER A 258 -17.07 -13.33 4.03
CA SER A 258 -17.00 -13.04 5.46
C SER A 258 -16.51 -14.28 6.21
N VAL A 259 -15.80 -14.05 7.31
CA VAL A 259 -15.53 -15.08 8.32
C VAL A 259 -16.59 -14.87 9.38
N ASP A 260 -17.66 -15.66 9.30
CA ASP A 260 -18.70 -15.73 10.33
C ASP A 260 -18.17 -16.41 11.60
#